data_AF-A0A2T5XT16-F1
#
_entry.id   AF-A0A2T5XT16-F1
#
_cell.length_a   1.000
_cell.length_b   1.000
_cell.length_c   1.000
_cell.angle_alpha   90.00
_cell.angle_beta   90.00
_cell.angle_gamma   90.00
#
_symmetry.space_group_name_H-M   'P 1'
#
loop_
_entity.id
_entity.type
_entity.pdbx_description
1 polymer ?
#
loop_
_entity_poly.entity_id
_entity_poly.type
_entity_poly.pdbx_seq_one_letter_code
_entity_poly.pdbx_strand_id
1 'polypeptide(L)' 'MELTININTQQPKVDAFLNFIKSLDFIEITNIKSNEDRKHLQQKKFKKKLFTALDELKDAREAKIKLGNLEDLLNEI' A
#
# COMPACT_ATOMS: atom_id res chain seq x y z
N MET A 1 21.35 -8.63 22.26
CA MET A 1 20.16 -8.65 23.14
C MET A 1 19.23 -7.59 22.61
N GLU A 2 17.99 -7.95 22.30
CA GLU A 2 16.99 -7.01 21.77
C GLU A 2 16.03 -6.64 22.89
N LEU A 3 15.69 -5.35 23.00
CA LEU A 3 14.78 -4.84 24.01
C LEU A 3 13.68 -4.03 23.34
N THR A 4 12.44 -4.45 23.53
CA THR A 4 11.27 -3.79 22.95
C THR A 4 10.51 -3.03 24.03
N ILE A 5 10.31 -1.73 23.82
CA ILE A 5 9.54 -0.86 24.73
C ILE A 5 8.21 -0.52 24.05
N ASN A 6 7.09 -0.93 24.65
CA ASN A 6 5.75 -0.57 24.20
C ASN A 6 5.23 0.62 25.01
N ILE A 7 4.90 1.72 24.34
CA ILE A 7 4.38 2.94 24.97
C ILE A 7 2.96 3.19 24.47
N ASN A 8 1.98 3.12 25.38
CA ASN A 8 0.59 3.47 25.07
C ASN A 8 0.26 4.84 25.68
N THR A 9 0.19 5.87 24.85
CA THR A 9 -0.08 7.24 25.28
C THR A 9 -0.67 8.09 24.15
N GLN A 10 -1.05 9.33 24.45
CA GLN A 10 -1.56 10.27 23.45
C GLN A 10 -0.45 10.71 22.49
N GLN A 11 -0.80 10.96 21.22
CA GLN A 11 0.15 11.31 20.15
C GLN A 11 1.18 12.40 20.53
N PRO A 12 0.80 13.52 21.19
CA PRO A 12 1.79 14.56 21.54
C PRO A 12 2.90 14.07 22.48
N LYS A 13 2.60 13.08 23.34
CA LYS A 13 3.57 12.50 24.27
C LYS A 13 4.50 11.52 23.54
N VAL A 14 4.00 10.82 22.52
CA VAL A 14 4.82 9.99 21.63
C VAL A 14 5.83 10.85 20.88
N ASP A 15 5.38 11.98 20.33
CA ASP A 15 6.26 12.90 19.59
C ASP A 15 7.35 13.51 20.49
N ALA A 16 6.99 13.90 21.72
CA ALA A 16 7.95 14.38 22.71
C ALA A 16 8.99 13.31 23.08
N PHE A 17 8.54 12.06 23.28
CA PHE A 17 9.44 10.94 23.55
C PHE A 17 10.39 10.68 22.37
N LEU A 18 9.88 10.68 21.14
CA LEU A 18 10.71 10.54 19.93
C LEU A 18 11.76 11.65 19.83
N ASN A 19 11.41 12.89 20.16
CA ASN A 19 12.36 14.01 20.16
C ASN A 19 13.43 13.86 21.26
N PHE A 20 13.05 13.38 22.44
CA PHE A 20 14.02 13.05 23.48
C PHE A 20 15.00 11.96 23.00
N ILE A 21 14.49 10.85 22.47
CA ILE A 21 15.33 9.76 21.95
C ILE A 21 16.24 10.23 20.81
N LYS A 22 15.75 11.11 19.92
CA LYS A 22 16.56 11.74 18.86
C LYS A 22 17.71 12.61 19.38
N SER A 23 17.58 13.16 20.59
CA SER A 23 18.62 13.99 21.20
C SER A 23 19.78 13.19 21.79
N LEU A 24 19.62 11.86 21.92
CA LEU A 24 20.64 10.97 22.45
C LEU A 24 21.64 10.61 21.35
N ASP A 25 22.92 10.83 21.60
CA ASP A 25 24.04 10.68 20.67
C ASP A 25 24.40 9.23 20.35
N PHE A 26 23.97 8.28 21.19
CA PHE A 26 24.23 6.85 21.04
C PHE A 26 23.10 6.07 20.34
N ILE A 27 22.05 6.75 19.85
CA ILE A 27 20.87 6.09 19.27
C ILE A 27 20.78 6.34 17.77
N GLU A 28 20.78 5.26 16.99
CA GLU A 28 20.45 5.28 15.57
C GLU A 28 18.95 5.01 15.36
N ILE A 29 18.24 5.96 14.75
CA ILE A 29 16.80 5.83 14.51
C ILE A 29 16.56 5.32 13.10
N THR A 30 16.09 4.08 13.01
CA THR A 30 15.70 3.47 11.73
C THR A 30 14.18 3.57 11.59
N ASN A 31 13.70 4.42 10.68
CA ASN A 31 12.28 4.55 10.43
C ASN A 31 11.81 3.40 9.51
N ILE A 32 11.20 2.38 10.11
CA ILE A 32 10.61 1.26 9.37
C ILE A 32 9.29 1.78 8.78
N LYS A 33 9.35 2.35 7.56
CA LYS A 33 8.15 2.72 6.82
C LYS A 33 7.24 1.51 6.69
N SER A 34 6.09 1.53 7.35
CA SER A 34 5.03 0.55 7.14
C SER A 34 4.72 0.51 5.65
N ASN A 35 4.71 -0.71 5.10
CA ASN A 35 4.58 -1.02 3.67
C ASN A 35 3.16 -0.72 3.10
N GLU A 36 2.43 0.21 3.72
CA GLU A 36 1.04 0.57 3.42
C GLU A 36 0.93 1.30 2.07
N ASP A 37 1.88 2.18 1.74
CA ASP A 37 1.88 2.92 0.46
C ASP A 37 2.02 2.00 -0.77
N ARG A 38 2.79 0.90 -0.63
CA ARG A 38 2.95 -0.08 -1.71
C ARG A 38 1.72 -0.96 -1.87
N LYS A 39 1.06 -1.36 -0.77
CA LYS A 39 -0.22 -2.07 -0.81
C LYS A 39 -1.32 -1.23 -1.45
N HIS A 40 -1.42 0.05 -1.09
CA HIS A 40 -2.41 0.95 -1.67
C HIS A 40 -2.19 1.17 -3.18
N LEU A 41 -0.93 1.33 -3.61
CA LEU A 41 -0.60 1.46 -5.04
C LEU A 41 -0.93 0.19 -5.84
N GLN A 42 -0.63 -1.00 -5.29
CA GLN A 42 -0.98 -2.27 -5.93
C GLN A 42 -2.49 -2.50 -5.99
N GLN A 43 -3.23 -2.19 -4.92
CA GLN A 43 -4.70 -2.26 -4.90
C GLN A 43 -5.33 -1.30 -5.91
N LYS A 44 -4.80 -0.08 -6.05
CA LYS A 44 -5.30 0.90 -7.03
C LYS A 44 -5.07 0.44 -8.47
N LYS A 45 -3.91 -0.16 -8.77
CA LYS A 45 -3.61 -0.74 -10.09
C LYS A 45 -4.49 -1.94 -10.39
N PHE A 46 -4.65 -2.86 -9.43
CA PHE A 46 -5.51 -4.03 -9.56
C PHE A 46 -6.97 -3.62 -9.82
N LYS A 47 -7.50 -2.69 -9.01
CA LYS A 47 -8.86 -2.17 -9.15
C LYS A 47 -9.08 -1.58 -10.55
N LYS A 48 -8.13 -0.79 -11.06
CA LYS A 48 -8.22 -0.21 -12.41
C LYS A 48 -8.24 -1.29 -13.50
N LYS A 49 -7.33 -2.27 -13.46
CA LYS A 49 -7.29 -3.38 -14.42
C LYS A 49 -8.60 -4.19 -14.38
N LEU A 50 -9.14 -4.47 -13.19
CA LEU A 50 -10.38 -5.22 -13.02
C LEU A 50 -11.60 -4.50 -13.61
N PHE A 51 -11.76 -3.20 -13.36
CA PHE A 51 -12.87 -2.44 -13.93
C PHE A 51 -12.78 -2.33 -15.45
N THR A 52 -11.57 -2.14 -16.01
CA THR A 52 -11.38 -2.13 -17.47
C THR A 52 -11.77 -3.47 -18.10
N ALA A 53 -11.37 -4.60 -17.50
CA ALA A 53 -11.75 -5.92 -18.00
C ALA A 53 -13.28 -6.17 -17.93
N LEU A 54 -13.95 -5.66 -16.89
CA LEU A 54 -15.41 -5.76 -16.75
C LEU A 54 -16.15 -4.89 -17.78
N ASP A 55 -15.65 -3.69 -18.04
CA ASP A 55 -16.22 -2.80 -19.07
C ASP A 55 -16.04 -3.41 -20.47
N GLU A 56 -14.86 -3.95 -20.79
CA GLU A 56 -14.61 -4.65 -22.05
C GLU A 56 -15.51 -5.88 -22.24
N LEU A 57 -15.75 -6.65 -21.17
CA LEU A 57 -16.66 -7.80 -21.19
C LEU A 57 -18.12 -7.37 -21.39
N LYS A 58 -18.51 -6.24 -20.80
CA LYS A 58 -19.83 -5.65 -21.00
C LYS A 58 -20.01 -5.15 -22.42
N ASP A 59 -19.03 -4.46 -22.99
CA ASP A 59 -19.06 -3.95 -24.36
C ASP A 59 -19.05 -5.07 -25.41
N ALA A 60 -18.36 -6.18 -25.13
CA ALA A 60 -18.41 -7.39 -25.97
C ALA A 60 -19.77 -8.09 -25.89
N ARG A 61 -20.40 -8.14 -24.72
CA ARG A 61 -21.75 -8.68 -24.54
C ARG A 61 -22.82 -7.81 -25.23
N GLU A 62 -22.61 -6.50 -25.27
CA GLU A 62 -23.43 -5.55 -26.01
C GLU A 62 -23.10 -5.50 -27.53
N ALA A 63 -22.24 -6.40 -28.02
CA ALA A 63 -21.82 -6.54 -29.43
C ALA A 63 -21.16 -5.29 -30.03
N LYS A 64 -20.64 -4.37 -29.21
CA LYS A 64 -20.00 -3.13 -29.67
C LYS A 64 -18.53 -3.30 -30.04
N ILE A 65 -17.81 -4.26 -29.44
CA ILE A 65 -16.35 -4.45 -29.62
C ILE A 65 -16.01 -5.95 -29.58
N LYS A 66 -15.00 -6.41 -30.35
CA LYS A 66 -14.44 -7.77 -30.21
C LYS A 66 -13.63 -7.83 -28.92
N LEU A 67 -13.97 -8.75 -28.02
CA LEU A 67 -13.26 -8.98 -26.76
C LEU A 67 -11.78 -9.26 -27.05
N GLY A 68 -10.88 -8.35 -26.69
CA GLY A 68 -9.45 -8.65 -26.61
C GLY A 68 -9.21 -9.65 -25.48
N ASN A 69 -8.16 -10.47 -25.57
CA ASN A 69 -7.91 -11.56 -24.62
C ASN A 69 -7.86 -11.05 -23.17
N LEU A 70 -8.95 -11.28 -22.43
CA LEU A 70 -9.10 -11.01 -21.00
C LEU A 70 -7.97 -11.66 -20.18
N GLU A 71 -7.41 -12.76 -20.71
CA GLU A 71 -6.31 -13.53 -20.15
C GLU A 71 -4.97 -12.77 -20.15
N ASP A 72 -4.71 -11.93 -21.16
CA ASP A 72 -3.47 -11.13 -21.23
C ASP A 72 -3.47 -10.01 -20.18
N LEU A 73 -4.64 -9.45 -19.86
CA LEU A 73 -4.79 -8.39 -18.84
C LEU A 73 -4.61 -8.92 -17.40
N LEU A 74 -4.95 -10.20 -17.17
CA LEU A 74 -4.85 -10.86 -15.87
C LEU A 74 -3.47 -11.50 -15.63
N ASN A 75 -2.79 -11.96 -16.68
CA ASN A 75 -1.46 -12.58 -16.59
C ASN A 75 -0.31 -11.58 -16.32
N GLU A 76 -0.57 -10.28 -16.39
CA GLU A 76 0.41 -9.20 -16.16
C GLU A 76 0.26 -8.56 -14.76
N ILE A 77 -0.25 -9.32 -13.78
CA ILE A 77 -0.40 -8.96 -12.35
C ILE A 77 0.37 -9.98 -11.52
#